data_AF-A0A4W5R233-F1
#
_entry.id   AF-A0A4W5R233-F1
#
_cell.length_a   1.000
_cell.length_b   1.000
_cell.length_c   1.000
_cell.angle_alpha   90.00
_cell.angle_beta   90.00
_cell.angle_gamma   90.00
#
_symmetry.space_group_name_H-M   'P 1'
#
loop_
_entity.id
_entity.type
_entity.pdbx_description
1 polymer ?
#
loop_
_entity_poly.entity_id
_entity_poly.type
_entity_poly.pdbx_seq_one_letter_code
_entity_poly.pdbx_strand_id
1 'polypeptide(L)'
;LIGCAEAELKEFSPHYRRQYSVVFFSQVQDELEQQKEKIKQLLKQRGPPKAGEVLYEEQVLHFDYTRKWKERYMVVRANYCLECHDSFETFVKGVPPLHRLLPTGGTVLTTEEKYMDLVDQCFPEEFAPPTIGMPGQFPVYLRLPYRRDYYFCFRQEARQDAFLSILSDCIRHQNQDFLKKKTVDVQAFLKAVHLYRQEKGRYDSWNMLIGSDVRVDYSLVLLLTHIEYLYP
;
A
#
# COMPACT_ATOMS: atom_id res chain seq x y z
N LEU A 1 24.17 -2.31 -1.15
CA LEU A 1 22.71 -2.37 -1.34
C LEU A 1 22.32 -3.20 -2.58
N ILE A 2 22.74 -2.84 -3.80
CA ILE A 2 22.38 -3.60 -5.03
C ILE A 2 22.90 -5.06 -4.99
N GLY A 3 24.14 -5.30 -4.54
CA GLY A 3 24.70 -6.66 -4.46
C GLY A 3 24.01 -7.60 -3.47
N CYS A 4 23.55 -7.11 -2.30
CA CYS A 4 22.80 -7.92 -1.33
C CYS A 4 21.39 -8.26 -1.86
N ALA A 5 20.73 -7.29 -2.50
CA ALA A 5 19.42 -7.51 -3.13
C ALA A 5 19.47 -8.62 -4.19
N GLU A 6 20.50 -8.62 -5.03
CA GLU A 6 20.68 -9.64 -6.07
C GLU A 6 20.97 -11.03 -5.49
N ALA A 7 21.74 -11.11 -4.40
CA ALA A 7 22.03 -12.37 -3.72
C ALA A 7 20.76 -12.98 -3.10
N GLU A 8 20.00 -12.18 -2.36
CA GLU A 8 18.72 -12.58 -1.76
C GLU A 8 17.70 -12.99 -2.82
N LEU A 9 17.60 -12.27 -3.95
CA LEU A 9 16.72 -12.64 -5.04
C LEU A 9 17.13 -13.99 -5.68
N LYS A 10 18.44 -14.25 -5.79
CA LYS A 10 18.95 -15.56 -6.27
C LYS A 10 18.60 -16.69 -5.31
N GLU A 11 18.63 -16.44 -4.00
CA GLU A 11 18.23 -17.41 -2.97
C GLU A 11 16.72 -17.65 -2.97
N PHE A 12 15.91 -16.60 -3.14
CA PHE A 12 14.45 -16.69 -3.20
C PHE A 12 13.91 -17.38 -4.47
N SER A 13 14.56 -17.14 -5.62
CA SER A 13 14.07 -17.57 -6.94
C SER A 13 13.71 -19.07 -7.05
N PRO A 14 14.51 -20.01 -6.51
CA PRO A 14 14.15 -21.43 -6.45
C PRO A 14 12.82 -21.72 -5.73
N HIS A 15 12.52 -21.02 -4.63
CA HIS A 15 11.26 -21.18 -3.90
C HIS A 15 10.08 -20.75 -4.76
N TYR A 16 10.19 -19.59 -5.42
CA TYR A 16 9.17 -19.11 -6.34
C TYR A 16 8.91 -20.10 -7.47
N ARG A 17 9.95 -20.54 -8.18
CA ARG A 17 9.80 -21.51 -9.29
C ARG A 17 9.15 -22.81 -8.84
N ARG A 18 9.53 -23.34 -7.67
CA ARG A 18 8.93 -24.56 -7.12
C ARG A 18 7.45 -24.35 -6.79
N GLN A 19 7.10 -23.26 -6.12
CA GLN A 19 5.72 -22.96 -5.77
C GLN A 19 4.86 -22.63 -6.98
N TYR A 20 5.44 -22.01 -8.01
CA TYR A 20 4.76 -21.74 -9.28
C TYR A 20 4.27 -23.05 -9.91
N SER A 21 5.16 -24.03 -10.05
CA SER A 21 4.78 -25.35 -10.58
C SER A 21 3.68 -26.00 -9.73
N VAL A 22 3.81 -26.01 -8.40
CA VAL A 22 2.82 -26.62 -7.50
C VAL A 22 1.45 -25.95 -7.63
N VAL A 23 1.40 -24.62 -7.59
CA VAL A 23 0.15 -23.86 -7.71
C VAL A 23 -0.47 -24.03 -9.09
N PHE A 24 0.34 -23.99 -10.15
CA PHE A 24 -0.13 -24.19 -11.52
C PHE A 24 -0.76 -25.57 -11.69
N PHE A 25 -0.08 -26.63 -11.26
CA PHE A 25 -0.62 -27.99 -11.33
C PHE A 25 -1.89 -28.15 -10.49
N SER A 26 -1.94 -27.57 -9.28
CA SER A 26 -3.13 -27.56 -8.45
C SER A 26 -4.31 -26.86 -9.14
N GLN A 27 -4.07 -25.73 -9.82
CA GLN A 27 -5.12 -25.03 -10.56
C GLN A 27 -5.63 -25.88 -11.74
N VAL A 28 -4.74 -26.49 -12.52
CA VAL A 28 -5.12 -27.37 -13.63
C VAL A 28 -5.93 -28.57 -13.11
N GLN A 29 -5.50 -29.16 -12.00
CA GLN A 29 -6.23 -30.25 -11.36
C GLN A 29 -7.62 -29.79 -10.89
N ASP A 30 -7.71 -28.65 -10.20
CA ASP A 30 -8.98 -28.07 -9.76
C ASP A 30 -9.91 -27.79 -10.96
N GLU A 31 -9.40 -27.28 -12.08
CA GLU A 31 -10.17 -27.03 -13.30
C GLU A 31 -10.68 -28.33 -13.94
N LEU A 32 -9.88 -29.41 -13.93
CA LEU A 32 -10.27 -30.73 -14.42
C LEU A 32 -11.30 -31.41 -13.51
N GLU A 33 -11.21 -31.22 -12.19
CA GLU A 33 -12.10 -31.82 -11.20
C GLU A 33 -13.41 -31.02 -10.99
N GLN A 34 -13.41 -29.70 -11.18
CA GLN A 34 -14.55 -28.80 -10.93
C GLN A 34 -15.59 -28.72 -12.06
N GLN A 35 -15.97 -29.85 -12.67
CA GLN A 35 -17.26 -29.95 -13.37
C GLN A 35 -18.50 -29.91 -12.44
N LYS A 36 -18.35 -29.53 -11.18
CA LYS A 36 -19.46 -29.32 -10.22
C LYS A 36 -19.29 -27.99 -9.49
N GLU A 37 -19.67 -26.89 -10.14
CA GLU A 37 -19.78 -25.60 -9.45
C GLU A 37 -20.74 -25.73 -8.25
N LYS A 38 -20.23 -25.48 -7.04
CA LYS A 38 -21.07 -25.30 -5.85
C LYS A 38 -21.86 -24.01 -6.02
N ILE A 39 -23.18 -24.13 -6.23
CA ILE A 39 -24.11 -23.01 -6.38
C ILE A 39 -23.96 -22.09 -5.16
N LYS A 40 -23.56 -20.84 -5.40
CA LYS A 40 -23.53 -19.82 -4.35
C LYS A 40 -24.97 -19.34 -4.13
N GLN A 41 -25.46 -19.45 -2.89
CA GLN A 41 -26.84 -19.05 -2.53
C GLN A 41 -27.03 -17.52 -2.52
N LEU A 42 -25.95 -16.75 -2.43
CA LEU A 42 -25.97 -15.30 -2.52
C LEU A 42 -25.81 -14.84 -3.96
N LEU A 43 -26.64 -13.88 -4.35
CA LEU A 43 -26.53 -13.20 -5.64
C LEU A 43 -25.15 -12.55 -5.76
N LYS A 44 -24.52 -12.67 -6.95
CA LYS A 44 -23.29 -11.94 -7.25
C LYS A 44 -23.59 -10.44 -7.15
N GLN A 45 -22.75 -9.70 -6.44
CA GLN A 45 -22.88 -8.24 -6.34
C GLN A 45 -22.88 -7.59 -7.73
N ARG A 46 -23.49 -6.39 -7.81
CA ARG A 46 -23.37 -5.51 -8.99
C ARG A 46 -21.89 -5.38 -9.39
N GLY A 47 -21.65 -5.26 -10.70
CA GLY A 47 -20.30 -5.12 -11.23
C GLY A 47 -19.51 -4.01 -10.52
N PRO A 48 -18.17 -4.14 -10.45
CA PRO A 48 -17.34 -3.16 -9.76
C PRO A 48 -17.61 -1.76 -10.33
N PRO A 49 -17.55 -0.70 -9.48
CA PRO A 49 -17.68 0.66 -9.96
C PRO A 49 -16.64 0.92 -11.06
N LYS A 50 -16.96 1.80 -12.01
CA LYS A 50 -16.01 2.12 -13.09
C LYS A 50 -14.76 2.72 -12.44
N ALA A 51 -13.57 2.24 -12.80
CA ALA A 51 -12.32 2.65 -12.14
C ALA A 51 -12.07 4.18 -12.10
N GLY A 52 -12.70 4.94 -12.98
CA GLY A 52 -12.63 6.42 -13.01
C GLY A 52 -13.62 7.15 -12.11
N GLU A 53 -14.59 6.47 -11.48
CA GLU A 53 -15.55 7.07 -10.56
C GLU A 53 -14.83 7.64 -9.32
N VAL A 54 -15.30 8.80 -8.86
CA VAL A 54 -14.74 9.50 -7.69
C VAL A 54 -15.52 9.07 -6.45
N LEU A 55 -14.80 8.52 -5.47
CA LEU A 55 -15.37 8.14 -4.18
C LEU A 55 -15.32 9.28 -3.17
N TYR A 56 -14.33 10.16 -3.31
CA TYR A 56 -14.11 11.30 -2.43
C TYR A 56 -13.24 12.32 -3.15
N GLU A 57 -13.50 13.60 -2.91
CA GLU A 57 -12.68 14.69 -3.42
C GLU A 57 -12.70 15.87 -2.45
N GLU A 58 -11.54 16.48 -2.21
CA GLU A 58 -11.44 17.59 -1.28
C GLU A 58 -10.19 18.44 -1.54
N GLN A 59 -10.29 19.74 -1.22
CA GLN A 59 -9.13 20.61 -1.13
C GLN A 59 -8.48 20.47 0.26
N VAL A 60 -7.21 20.08 0.29
CA VAL A 60 -6.44 19.83 1.52
C VAL A 60 -5.13 20.62 1.52
N LEU A 61 -4.60 20.91 2.71
CA LEU A 61 -3.23 21.42 2.83
C LEU A 61 -2.28 20.23 2.86
N HIS A 62 -1.35 20.17 1.92
CA HIS A 62 -0.39 19.09 1.77
C HIS A 62 1.04 19.65 1.85
N PHE A 63 1.91 19.00 2.61
CA PHE A 63 3.32 19.36 2.69
C PHE A 63 4.08 18.70 1.53
N ASP A 64 4.41 19.50 0.53
CA ASP A 64 4.96 18.96 -0.72
C ASP A 64 6.47 18.68 -0.65
N TYR A 65 7.03 18.23 -1.78
CA TYR A 65 8.45 17.94 -1.89
C TYR A 65 9.36 19.17 -1.72
N THR A 66 8.83 20.38 -1.91
CA THR A 66 9.55 21.64 -1.69
C THR A 66 9.61 22.05 -0.22
N ARG A 67 9.13 21.18 0.68
CA ARG A 67 9.02 21.42 2.12
C ARG A 67 8.16 22.64 2.45
N LYS A 68 7.08 22.84 1.69
CA LYS A 68 6.12 23.92 1.89
C LYS A 68 4.70 23.36 1.92
N TRP A 69 3.87 23.95 2.77
CA TRP A 69 2.44 23.71 2.75
C TRP A 69 1.81 24.35 1.52
N LYS A 70 1.08 23.56 0.75
CA LYS A 70 0.32 24.03 -0.41
C LYS A 70 -1.09 23.47 -0.37
N GLU A 71 -2.03 24.26 -0.85
CA GLU A 71 -3.37 23.73 -1.14
C GLU A 71 -3.29 22.83 -2.37
N ARG A 72 -3.89 21.65 -2.24
CA ARG A 72 -3.95 20.61 -3.27
C ARG A 72 -5.35 20.04 -3.33
N TYR A 73 -5.73 19.59 -4.51
CA TYR A 73 -7.01 18.94 -4.71
C TYR A 73 -6.80 17.42 -4.74
N MET A 74 -7.26 16.74 -3.71
CA MET A 74 -7.12 15.29 -3.54
C MET A 74 -8.38 14.60 -4.05
N VAL A 75 -8.19 13.52 -4.81
CA VAL A 75 -9.28 12.73 -5.36
C VAL A 75 -9.01 11.26 -5.09
N VAL A 76 -9.97 10.56 -4.52
CA VAL A 76 -9.95 9.10 -4.36
C VAL A 76 -10.80 8.50 -5.46
N ARG A 77 -10.19 7.64 -6.27
CA ARG A 77 -10.87 6.90 -7.33
C ARG A 77 -11.47 5.59 -6.83
N ALA A 78 -12.39 5.01 -7.57
CA ALA A 78 -13.03 3.73 -7.25
C ALA A 78 -12.08 2.52 -7.22
N ASN A 79 -10.88 2.66 -7.79
CA ASN A 79 -9.79 1.71 -7.61
C ASN A 79 -8.98 1.97 -6.33
N TYR A 80 -9.49 2.79 -5.41
CA TYR A 80 -8.89 3.18 -4.13
C TYR A 80 -7.48 3.78 -4.26
N CYS A 81 -7.21 4.42 -5.40
CA CYS A 81 -6.02 5.23 -5.60
C CYS A 81 -6.29 6.67 -5.20
N LEU A 82 -5.34 7.28 -4.49
CA LEU A 82 -5.32 8.72 -4.22
C LEU A 82 -4.58 9.43 -5.35
N GLU A 83 -5.24 10.40 -5.97
CA GLU A 83 -4.69 11.31 -6.95
C GLU A 83 -4.51 12.69 -6.33
N CYS A 84 -3.31 13.27 -6.46
CA CYS A 84 -3.04 14.64 -6.04
C CYS A 84 -3.00 15.55 -7.27
N HIS A 85 -3.92 16.51 -7.33
CA HIS A 85 -4.01 17.52 -8.38
C HIS A 85 -3.56 18.87 -7.85
N ASP A 86 -3.10 19.75 -8.75
CA ASP A 86 -2.65 21.09 -8.37
C ASP A 86 -3.83 21.92 -7.81
N SER A 87 -5.01 21.81 -8.43
CA SER A 87 -6.23 22.50 -8.05
C SER A 87 -7.49 21.80 -8.58
N PHE A 88 -8.67 22.20 -8.10
CA PHE A 88 -9.95 21.73 -8.66
C PHE A 88 -10.08 22.03 -10.16
N GLU A 89 -9.62 23.20 -10.60
CA GLU A 89 -9.72 23.62 -12.01
C GLU A 89 -8.90 22.71 -12.94
N THR A 90 -7.69 22.34 -12.51
CA THR A 90 -6.83 21.44 -13.29
C THR A 90 -7.43 20.05 -13.39
N PHE A 91 -8.03 19.56 -12.30
CA PHE A 91 -8.78 18.31 -12.28
C PHE A 91 -9.97 18.32 -13.26
N VAL A 92 -10.84 19.34 -13.21
CA VAL A 92 -12.01 19.44 -14.08
C VAL A 92 -11.61 19.56 -15.56
N LYS A 93 -10.49 20.23 -15.85
CA LYS A 93 -9.92 20.32 -17.21
C LYS A 93 -9.29 19.01 -17.70
N GLY A 94 -9.24 17.96 -16.87
CA GLY A 94 -8.66 16.67 -17.22
C GLY A 94 -7.14 16.67 -17.26
N VAL A 95 -6.49 17.64 -16.59
CA VAL A 95 -5.03 17.65 -16.45
C VAL A 95 -4.61 16.43 -15.61
N PRO A 96 -3.56 15.69 -16.01
CA PRO A 96 -3.07 14.58 -15.23
C PRO A 96 -2.68 14.98 -13.79
N PRO A 97 -2.89 14.11 -12.79
CA PRO A 97 -2.48 14.40 -11.43
C PRO A 97 -0.97 14.58 -11.32
N LEU A 98 -0.54 15.42 -10.38
CA LEU A 98 0.86 15.61 -10.00
C LEU A 98 1.50 14.28 -9.60
N HIS A 99 0.76 13.46 -8.86
CA HIS A 99 1.14 12.09 -8.55
C HIS A 99 -0.09 11.26 -8.18
N ARG A 100 0.07 9.94 -8.32
CA ARG A 100 -0.87 8.93 -7.86
C ARG A 100 -0.19 8.09 -6.80
N LEU A 101 -0.88 7.85 -5.69
CA LEU A 101 -0.40 7.00 -4.62
C LEU A 101 -1.42 5.89 -4.33
N LEU A 102 -0.88 4.72 -4.03
CA LEU A 102 -1.64 3.57 -3.55
C LEU A 102 -1.18 3.38 -2.11
N PRO A 103 -2.04 3.66 -1.10
CA PRO A 103 -1.63 3.67 0.31
C PRO A 103 -1.54 2.24 0.89
N THR A 104 -0.98 1.35 0.10
CA THR A 104 -0.69 -0.04 0.44
C THR A 104 0.21 -0.09 1.67
N GLY A 105 -0.25 -0.76 2.72
CA GLY A 105 0.53 -1.00 3.94
C GLY A 105 0.74 0.25 4.77
N GLY A 106 -0.01 1.31 4.45
CA GLY A 106 0.10 2.57 5.11
C GLY A 106 -0.45 2.53 6.53
N THR A 107 0.15 3.36 7.38
CA THR A 107 -0.36 3.64 8.73
C THR A 107 -0.73 5.11 8.78
N VAL A 108 -1.90 5.42 9.34
CA VAL A 108 -2.38 6.79 9.50
C VAL A 108 -2.26 7.21 10.95
N LEU A 109 -1.66 8.37 11.17
CA LEU A 109 -1.44 8.96 12.48
C LEU A 109 -1.93 10.40 12.48
N THR A 110 -2.37 10.89 13.62
CA THR A 110 -2.99 12.22 13.77
C THR A 110 -2.25 13.13 14.75
N THR A 111 -1.16 12.66 15.35
CA THR A 111 -0.32 13.46 16.26
C THR A 111 1.15 13.28 15.91
N GLU A 112 1.94 14.33 16.15
CA GLU A 112 3.37 14.32 15.87
C GLU A 112 4.09 13.29 16.75
N GLU A 113 3.72 13.17 18.02
CA GLU A 113 4.36 12.26 18.98
C GLU A 113 4.27 10.81 18.49
N LYS A 114 3.07 10.35 18.11
CA LYS A 114 2.86 8.98 17.59
C LYS A 114 3.60 8.74 16.29
N TYR A 115 3.75 9.78 15.47
CA TYR A 115 4.53 9.71 14.23
C TYR A 115 6.02 9.56 14.54
N MET A 116 6.56 10.40 15.42
CA MET A 116 7.97 10.35 15.83
C MET A 116 8.32 9.02 16.50
N ASP A 117 7.46 8.52 17.41
CA ASP A 117 7.63 7.20 18.05
C ASP A 117 7.79 6.06 17.01
N LEU A 118 7.09 6.17 15.88
CA LEU A 118 7.13 5.17 14.81
C LEU A 118 8.32 5.36 13.86
N VAL A 119 8.72 6.61 13.58
CA VAL A 119 9.90 6.90 12.76
C VAL A 119 11.19 6.50 13.46
N ASP A 120 11.32 6.81 14.75
CA ASP A 120 12.49 6.48 15.57
C ASP A 120 12.77 4.97 15.63
N GLN A 121 11.72 4.14 15.52
CA GLN A 121 11.84 2.68 15.46
C GLN A 121 12.27 2.15 14.09
N CYS A 122 12.06 2.91 13.01
CA CYS A 122 12.22 2.41 11.65
C CYS A 122 13.49 2.95 10.97
N PHE A 123 13.70 4.28 10.89
CA PHE A 123 14.88 4.90 10.27
C PHE A 123 15.01 6.38 10.69
N PRO A 124 16.20 6.86 11.13
CA PRO A 124 16.38 8.22 11.65
C PRO A 124 16.56 9.34 10.59
N GLU A 125 16.41 9.07 9.29
CA GLU A 125 16.90 10.00 8.24
C GLU A 125 15.85 10.94 7.59
N GLU A 126 14.54 10.73 7.77
CA GLU A 126 13.50 11.64 7.23
C GLU A 126 12.69 12.33 8.33
N PHE A 127 13.06 13.59 8.61
CA PHE A 127 12.33 14.45 9.56
C PHE A 127 10.94 14.82 9.04
N ALA A 128 9.92 14.66 9.90
CA ALA A 128 8.59 15.19 9.68
C ALA A 128 8.62 16.70 9.34
N PRO A 129 7.57 17.25 8.71
CA PRO A 129 7.39 18.70 8.68
C PRO A 129 7.38 19.23 10.11
N PRO A 130 8.18 20.27 10.42
CA PRO A 130 8.21 20.83 11.76
C PRO A 130 6.81 21.31 12.17
N THR A 131 6.42 21.06 13.41
CA THR A 131 5.17 21.60 13.99
C THR A 131 5.12 23.12 13.96
N ILE A 132 6.29 23.77 14.02
CA ILE A 132 6.44 25.21 13.85
C ILE A 132 6.12 25.59 12.40
N GLY A 133 4.98 26.24 12.18
CA GLY A 133 4.53 26.69 10.86
C GLY A 133 3.42 25.83 10.22
N MET A 134 2.79 24.94 10.98
CA MET A 134 1.64 24.15 10.50
C MET A 134 0.41 25.04 10.28
N PRO A 135 -0.23 25.02 9.09
CA PRO A 135 -1.29 25.95 8.71
C PRO A 135 -2.69 25.60 9.26
N GLY A 136 -2.79 24.55 10.09
CA GLY A 136 -4.02 24.05 10.69
C GLY A 136 -3.75 23.25 11.95
N GLN A 137 -4.82 22.86 12.65
CA GLN A 137 -4.75 22.23 13.99
C GLN A 137 -4.89 20.70 13.93
N PHE A 138 -5.24 20.16 12.77
CA PHE A 138 -5.66 18.78 12.59
C PHE A 138 -4.75 18.08 11.57
N PRO A 139 -3.54 17.61 11.98
CA PRO A 139 -2.61 16.97 11.06
C PRO A 139 -3.00 15.52 10.75
N VAL A 140 -2.61 15.05 9.57
CA VAL A 140 -2.70 13.65 9.18
C VAL A 140 -1.36 13.23 8.58
N TYR A 141 -0.74 12.24 9.18
CA TYR A 141 0.51 11.64 8.74
C TYR A 141 0.19 10.28 8.13
N LEU A 142 0.52 10.09 6.86
CA LEU A 142 0.44 8.80 6.18
C LEU A 142 1.86 8.26 6.04
N ARG A 143 2.20 7.31 6.92
CA ARG A 143 3.44 6.53 6.84
C ARG A 143 3.27 5.45 5.80
N LEU A 144 4.19 5.34 4.85
CA LEU A 144 4.19 4.25 3.88
C LEU A 144 5.47 3.40 4.02
N PRO A 145 5.37 2.07 3.93
CA PRO A 145 6.55 1.22 3.99
C PRO A 145 7.45 1.46 2.77
N TYR A 146 8.75 1.70 3.03
CA TYR A 146 9.80 1.87 2.02
C TYR A 146 9.55 3.01 1.02
N ARG A 147 8.76 4.01 1.42
CA ARG A 147 8.40 5.17 0.62
C ARG A 147 8.43 6.39 1.50
N ARG A 148 8.51 7.56 0.84
CA ARG A 148 8.32 8.83 1.51
C ARG A 148 6.92 8.92 2.10
N ASP A 149 6.84 9.55 3.25
CA ASP A 149 5.59 9.84 3.95
C ASP A 149 4.87 11.06 3.38
N TYR A 150 3.55 11.05 3.58
CA TYR A 150 2.68 12.12 3.14
C TYR A 150 2.09 12.81 4.35
N TYR A 151 2.09 14.14 4.31
CA TYR A 151 1.64 14.97 5.42
C TYR A 151 0.54 15.91 4.96
N PHE A 152 -0.58 15.85 5.65
CA PHE A 152 -1.74 16.68 5.40
C PHE A 152 -2.09 17.47 6.65
N CYS A 153 -2.79 18.57 6.46
CA CYS A 153 -3.26 19.39 7.56
C CYS A 153 -4.64 19.94 7.25
N PHE A 154 -5.52 19.94 8.24
CA PHE A 154 -6.89 20.41 8.13
C PHE A 154 -7.13 21.54 9.13
N ARG A 155 -8.03 22.45 8.75
CA ARG A 155 -8.49 23.55 9.63
C ARG A 155 -9.73 23.18 10.43
N GLN A 156 -10.40 22.08 10.08
CA GLN A 156 -11.64 21.62 10.71
C GLN A 156 -11.54 20.13 10.98
N GLU A 157 -11.91 19.71 12.19
CA GLU A 157 -11.90 18.31 12.63
C GLU A 157 -12.79 17.42 11.76
N ALA A 158 -14.03 17.85 11.48
CA ALA A 158 -14.96 17.08 10.65
C ALA A 158 -14.42 16.75 9.24
N ARG A 159 -13.57 17.63 8.68
CA ARG A 159 -12.93 17.40 7.36
C ARG A 159 -11.75 16.42 7.51
N GLN A 160 -10.99 16.53 8.59
CA GLN A 160 -9.97 15.55 8.95
C GLN A 160 -10.60 14.16 9.11
N ASP A 161 -11.71 14.03 9.84
CA ASP A 161 -12.39 12.75 10.07
C ASP A 161 -12.88 12.10 8.77
N ALA A 162 -13.47 12.89 7.88
CA ALA A 162 -13.88 12.42 6.56
C ALA A 162 -12.68 11.91 5.76
N PHE A 163 -11.56 12.66 5.78
CA PHE A 163 -10.32 12.26 5.12
C PHE A 163 -9.70 10.99 5.73
N LEU A 164 -9.70 10.86 7.06
CA LEU A 164 -9.20 9.69 7.78
C LEU A 164 -10.01 8.43 7.46
N SER A 165 -11.33 8.57 7.36
CA SER A 165 -12.25 7.49 7.01
C SER A 165 -11.95 6.98 5.60
N ILE A 166 -11.92 7.86 4.60
CA ILE A 166 -11.64 7.44 3.22
C ILE A 166 -10.22 6.91 3.06
N LEU A 167 -9.23 7.49 3.75
CA LEU A 167 -7.84 7.02 3.68
C LEU A 167 -7.68 5.62 4.29
N SER A 168 -8.34 5.36 5.43
CA SER A 168 -8.40 4.02 6.04
C SER A 168 -9.06 3.01 5.12
N ASP A 169 -10.14 3.40 4.44
CA ASP A 169 -10.77 2.55 3.43
C ASP A 169 -9.84 2.28 2.25
N CYS A 170 -9.10 3.28 1.77
CA CYS A 170 -8.12 3.10 0.71
C CYS A 170 -7.03 2.10 1.12
N ILE A 171 -6.46 2.24 2.31
CA ILE A 171 -5.46 1.32 2.85
C ILE A 171 -6.06 -0.09 2.91
N ARG A 172 -7.22 -0.26 3.54
CA ARG A 172 -7.90 -1.56 3.67
C ARG A 172 -8.14 -2.23 2.32
N HIS A 173 -8.64 -1.48 1.33
CA HIS A 173 -8.90 -2.01 -0.01
C HIS A 173 -7.60 -2.39 -0.74
N GLN A 174 -6.60 -1.50 -0.76
CA GLN A 174 -5.31 -1.80 -1.39
C GLN A 174 -4.61 -3.00 -0.75
N ASN A 175 -4.78 -3.21 0.55
CA ASN A 175 -4.20 -4.34 1.26
C ASN A 175 -4.90 -5.66 0.90
N GLN A 176 -6.23 -5.63 0.75
CA GLN A 176 -7.00 -6.81 0.39
C GLN A 176 -6.95 -7.16 -1.09
N ASP A 177 -6.84 -6.17 -1.98
CA ASP A 177 -6.89 -6.39 -3.43
C ASP A 177 -5.77 -7.31 -3.91
N PHE A 178 -4.60 -7.25 -3.28
CA PHE A 178 -3.53 -8.20 -3.55
C PHE A 178 -3.87 -9.62 -3.07
N LEU A 179 -4.33 -9.77 -1.83
CA LEU A 179 -4.66 -11.07 -1.24
C LEU A 179 -5.82 -11.77 -1.96
N LYS A 180 -6.70 -11.01 -2.61
CA LYS A 180 -7.84 -11.54 -3.38
C LYS A 180 -7.45 -12.03 -4.78
N LYS A 181 -6.25 -11.72 -5.29
CA LYS A 181 -5.81 -12.23 -6.59
C LYS A 181 -5.52 -13.73 -6.48
N LYS A 182 -6.30 -14.50 -7.24
CA LYS A 182 -6.17 -15.96 -7.35
C LYS A 182 -5.31 -16.41 -8.53
N THR A 183 -4.56 -15.50 -9.16
CA THR A 183 -3.65 -15.87 -10.24
C THR A 183 -2.56 -16.78 -9.71
N VAL A 184 -2.07 -17.68 -10.56
CA VAL A 184 -0.97 -18.60 -10.23
C VAL A 184 0.22 -17.83 -9.68
N ASP A 185 0.62 -16.74 -10.32
CA ASP A 185 1.78 -15.93 -9.93
C ASP A 185 1.67 -15.44 -8.49
N VAL A 186 0.53 -14.86 -8.10
CA VAL A 186 0.33 -14.30 -6.76
C VAL A 186 0.31 -15.41 -5.72
N GLN A 187 -0.40 -16.50 -5.97
CA GLN A 187 -0.48 -17.61 -5.02
C GLN A 187 0.87 -18.33 -4.85
N ALA A 188 1.61 -18.51 -5.95
CA ALA A 188 2.96 -19.07 -5.94
C ALA A 188 3.92 -18.19 -5.15
N PHE A 189 3.86 -16.89 -5.38
CA PHE A 189 4.66 -15.89 -4.68
C PHE A 189 4.39 -15.91 -3.17
N LEU A 190 3.13 -15.85 -2.76
CA LEU A 190 2.74 -15.88 -1.34
C LEU A 190 3.25 -17.13 -0.62
N LYS A 191 3.10 -18.30 -1.25
CA LYS A 191 3.61 -19.57 -0.71
C LYS A 191 5.14 -19.61 -0.67
N ALA A 192 5.81 -19.07 -1.68
CA ALA A 192 7.26 -19.01 -1.73
C ALA A 192 7.84 -18.13 -0.64
N VAL A 193 7.26 -16.95 -0.40
CA VAL A 193 7.65 -16.06 0.70
C VAL A 193 7.45 -16.72 2.05
N HIS A 194 6.33 -17.42 2.25
CA HIS A 194 6.07 -18.15 3.49
C HIS A 194 7.16 -19.20 3.77
N LEU A 195 7.49 -20.04 2.78
CA LEU A 195 8.51 -21.07 2.92
C LEU A 195 9.91 -20.48 3.14
N TYR A 196 10.28 -19.48 2.34
CA TYR A 196 11.58 -18.82 2.46
C TYR A 196 11.80 -18.26 3.86
N ARG A 197 10.77 -17.66 4.47
CA ARG A 197 10.84 -17.16 5.84
C ARG A 197 10.95 -18.27 6.88
N GLN A 198 10.23 -19.38 6.71
CA GLN A 198 10.33 -20.53 7.61
C GLN A 198 11.74 -21.12 7.62
N GLU A 199 12.38 -21.22 6.46
CA GLU A 199 13.77 -21.67 6.34
C GLU A 199 14.75 -20.73 7.05
N LYS A 200 14.45 -19.42 7.07
CA LYS A 200 15.19 -18.40 7.84
C LYS A 200 14.75 -18.30 9.32
N GLY A 201 13.94 -19.24 9.82
CA GLY A 201 13.51 -19.31 11.22
C GLY A 201 12.39 -18.35 11.63
N ARG A 202 11.67 -17.74 10.68
CA ARG A 202 10.65 -16.71 10.94
C ARG A 202 9.25 -17.25 10.68
N TYR A 203 8.50 -17.48 11.75
CA TYR A 203 7.20 -18.15 11.69
C TYR A 203 5.98 -17.22 11.90
N ASP A 204 6.20 -15.96 12.28
CA ASP A 204 5.12 -15.02 12.58
C ASP A 204 4.32 -14.59 11.34
N SER A 205 3.04 -14.27 11.56
CA SER A 205 2.15 -13.71 10.55
C SER A 205 2.76 -12.45 9.93
N TRP A 206 3.01 -12.47 8.62
CA TRP A 206 3.62 -11.34 7.92
C TRP A 206 2.61 -10.21 7.74
N ASN A 207 2.66 -9.20 8.62
CA ASN A 207 1.82 -8.02 8.50
C ASN A 207 2.11 -7.19 7.22
N MET A 208 3.18 -7.48 6.47
CA MET A 208 3.60 -6.73 5.27
C MET A 208 3.23 -7.42 3.94
N LEU A 209 2.31 -8.40 3.92
CA LEU A 209 1.80 -9.04 2.68
C LEU A 209 0.77 -8.14 1.98
N ILE A 210 1.12 -6.88 1.85
CA ILE A 210 0.22 -5.81 1.55
C ILE A 210 0.79 -5.13 0.30
N GLY A 211 0.15 -5.32 -0.87
CA GLY A 211 0.47 -4.59 -2.10
C GLY A 211 0.46 -5.37 -3.40
N SER A 212 0.15 -4.70 -4.52
CA SER A 212 0.09 -5.30 -5.87
C SER A 212 1.38 -5.97 -6.33
N ASP A 213 1.27 -6.95 -7.24
CA ASP A 213 2.31 -7.80 -7.84
C ASP A 213 3.67 -7.12 -8.08
N VAL A 214 3.72 -5.97 -8.77
CA VAL A 214 4.98 -5.25 -9.05
C VAL A 214 5.66 -4.73 -7.78
N ARG A 215 4.89 -4.41 -6.75
CA ARG A 215 5.39 -3.83 -5.50
C ARG A 215 5.91 -4.89 -4.55
N VAL A 216 5.47 -6.14 -4.65
CA VAL A 216 5.97 -7.18 -3.74
C VAL A 216 7.36 -7.65 -4.13
N ASP A 217 7.76 -7.50 -5.40
CA ASP A 217 9.14 -7.65 -5.84
C ASP A 217 10.05 -6.55 -5.27
N TYR A 218 9.64 -5.28 -5.33
CA TYR A 218 10.42 -4.17 -4.73
C TYR A 218 10.40 -4.22 -3.20
N SER A 219 9.25 -4.52 -2.59
CA SER A 219 9.12 -4.68 -1.15
C SER A 219 9.90 -5.90 -0.67
N LEU A 220 9.95 -7.02 -1.39
CA LEU A 220 10.87 -8.12 -1.07
C LEU A 220 12.33 -7.67 -1.20
N VAL A 221 12.73 -7.02 -2.29
CA VAL A 221 14.12 -6.57 -2.44
C VAL A 221 14.54 -5.59 -1.32
N LEU A 222 13.65 -4.68 -0.91
CA LEU A 222 13.87 -3.75 0.21
C LEU A 222 13.76 -4.43 1.59
N LEU A 223 12.81 -5.36 1.78
CA LEU A 223 12.69 -6.17 2.99
C LEU A 223 13.89 -7.07 3.17
N LEU A 224 14.26 -7.86 2.16
CA LEU A 224 15.37 -8.81 2.19
C LEU A 224 16.71 -8.11 2.42
N THR A 225 16.90 -6.88 1.93
CA THR A 225 18.10 -6.07 2.24
C THR A 225 18.12 -5.44 3.63
N HIS A 226 16.97 -5.24 4.28
CA HIS A 226 16.86 -4.57 5.59
C HIS A 226 16.49 -5.52 6.74
N ILE A 227 16.19 -6.78 6.41
CA ILE A 227 15.92 -7.87 7.34
C ILE A 227 17.14 -8.28 8.16
N GLU A 228 18.35 -7.96 7.68
CA GLU A 228 19.61 -8.08 8.45
C GLU A 228 19.85 -6.95 9.45
N TYR A 229 19.10 -5.84 9.37
CA TYR A 229 19.30 -4.66 10.21
C TYR A 229 18.23 -4.44 11.28
N LEU A 230 17.07 -5.11 11.18
CA LEU A 230 15.93 -4.89 12.08
C LEU A 230 15.85 -5.86 13.27
N TYR A 231 16.76 -6.84 13.38
CA TYR A 231 16.88 -7.69 14.56
C TYR A 231 18.35 -8.10 14.75
N PRO A 232 19.06 -7.59 15.77
CA PRO A 232 20.21 -8.31 16.31
C PRO A 232 19.77 -9.65 16.93
#